data_AF-C9RQB1-F1
#
_entry.id   AF-C9RQB1-F1
#
_cell.length_a   1.000
_cell.length_b   1.000
_cell.length_c   1.000
_cell.angle_alpha   90.00
_cell.angle_beta   90.00
_cell.angle_gamma   90.00
#
_symmetry.space_group_name_H-M   'P 1'
#
loop_
_entity.id
_entity.type
_entity.pdbx_description
1 polymer ?
#
loop_
_entity_poly.entity_id
_entity_poly.type
_entity_poly.pdbx_seq_one_letter_code
_entity_poly.pdbx_strand_id
1 'polypeptide(L)'
;MSSNDKKSNPYLIYALDINGKPVHIDSVPNGFSCNCKCPHCSGKLQAKNGGTERAHHFAHNDGADCKGAVESAIHCLAKEILKESLCVMLPKNAGELQFNKVETEKNFPELKLRPDCVGYYGEKTLWIEFKRTHEVDVHKAGKIISARINCIEIDLNSCGQDKEKLREFITQSFENRKWIYSREHGVGSSEHTVSNRNSSPKVDSELGLVKLDRHFAIDDKGKLIDFREPSEFDANKHSYYCPCCGKEVVLKVDDNGSYTFDHIEETNICKDEMYLRSAAVSAIQKAFENSKSFIIHLPQYRSCKNDNKCPYYQECQIPTTQQYDLKSHHFDKYTKDYKFNDVAYSTDLVLYRENIQKNSIEVRVNTENLEYGQNSPRRTIDITIYNENDVHQLKKGLSDYKNVHFTNFAPYAEKKAEPTEINHNIWKFIIYTSGKIYIGPARCTELSNSFNNSNTIKEGAFIRTNNIKEDMYIFLLLYYKKLQKDICRCQLCWSLKKTNGINNNYICTRYKTKGTPKHPLQEKNPPKECPYFKADFNILKREKELIEKMKIVEFQNIPQNK
;
A
#
# COMPACT_ATOMS: atom_id res chain seq x y z
N MET A 1 50.25 14.10 -24.29
CA MET A 1 50.03 13.98 -25.75
C MET A 1 49.44 12.61 -26.00
N SER A 2 48.11 12.51 -25.97
CA SER A 2 47.41 11.27 -26.30
C SER A 2 46.91 11.38 -27.73
N SER A 3 47.34 10.44 -28.55
CA SER A 3 47.01 10.29 -29.96
C SER A 3 45.49 10.24 -30.16
N ASN A 4 44.98 11.20 -30.93
CA ASN A 4 43.65 11.18 -31.52
C ASN A 4 43.65 10.11 -32.62
N ASP A 5 43.43 8.84 -32.27
CA ASP A 5 43.02 7.84 -33.23
C ASP A 5 41.57 8.13 -33.62
N LYS A 6 41.41 8.91 -34.69
CA LYS A 6 40.16 8.99 -35.44
C LYS A 6 39.83 7.57 -35.89
N LYS A 7 38.92 6.87 -35.19
CA LYS A 7 38.28 5.65 -35.71
C LYS A 7 37.70 6.00 -37.07
N SER A 8 38.35 5.52 -38.13
CA SER A 8 37.81 5.62 -39.48
C SER A 8 36.45 4.94 -39.48
N ASN A 9 35.41 5.65 -39.93
CA ASN A 9 34.11 5.03 -40.13
C ASN A 9 34.32 3.90 -41.15
N PRO A 10 34.06 2.62 -40.82
CA PRO A 10 34.34 1.53 -41.73
C PRO A 10 33.60 1.78 -43.04
N TYR A 11 34.30 1.68 -44.17
CA TYR A 11 33.67 1.85 -45.46
C TYR A 11 32.52 0.85 -45.66
N LEU A 12 31.48 1.24 -46.40
CA LEU A 12 30.37 0.36 -46.77
C LEU A 12 30.87 -0.69 -47.78
N ILE A 13 30.87 -1.97 -47.41
CA ILE A 13 31.35 -3.07 -48.27
C ILE A 13 30.23 -4.02 -48.71
N TYR A 14 29.03 -3.86 -48.17
CA TYR A 14 27.82 -4.54 -48.62
C TYR A 14 26.75 -3.55 -49.08
N ALA A 15 26.10 -3.87 -50.20
CA ALA A 15 24.98 -3.13 -50.76
C ALA A 15 23.83 -4.06 -51.12
N LEU A 16 22.67 -3.52 -51.48
CA LEU A 16 21.54 -4.31 -51.97
C LEU A 16 21.54 -4.36 -53.50
N ASP A 17 21.39 -5.55 -54.08
CA ASP A 17 21.19 -5.72 -55.52
C ASP A 17 19.77 -5.30 -55.96
N ILE A 18 19.44 -5.52 -57.24
CA ILE A 18 18.12 -5.17 -57.80
C ILE A 18 16.96 -5.94 -57.15
N ASN A 19 17.23 -7.10 -56.55
CA ASN A 19 16.26 -7.94 -55.86
C ASN A 19 16.21 -7.67 -54.35
N GLY A 20 17.03 -6.73 -53.85
CA GLY A 20 17.15 -6.44 -52.43
C GLY A 20 18.05 -7.41 -51.66
N LYS A 21 18.86 -8.22 -52.34
CA LYS A 21 19.80 -9.15 -51.70
C LYS A 21 21.12 -8.46 -51.35
N PRO A 22 21.70 -8.68 -50.16
CA PRO A 22 23.04 -8.20 -49.82
C PRO A 22 24.11 -8.80 -50.73
N VAL A 23 24.91 -7.96 -51.39
CA VAL A 23 26.04 -8.33 -52.23
C VAL A 23 27.32 -7.65 -51.77
N HIS A 24 28.43 -8.39 -51.79
CA HIS A 24 29.74 -7.88 -51.39
C HIS A 24 30.35 -7.01 -52.49
N ILE A 25 31.13 -6.01 -52.11
CA ILE A 25 31.81 -5.10 -53.04
C ILE A 25 32.68 -5.82 -54.06
N ASP A 26 33.29 -6.95 -53.71
CA ASP A 26 34.15 -7.73 -54.63
C ASP A 26 33.36 -8.64 -55.57
N SER A 27 32.06 -8.82 -55.33
CA SER A 27 31.21 -9.70 -56.13
C SER A 27 30.46 -8.99 -57.25
N VAL A 28 30.67 -7.68 -57.43
CA VAL A 28 29.92 -6.85 -58.37
C VAL A 28 30.82 -6.15 -59.40
N PRO A 29 30.30 -5.82 -60.60
CA PRO A 29 31.05 -5.03 -61.56
C PRO A 29 31.45 -3.65 -61.01
N ASN A 30 32.62 -3.16 -61.40
CA ASN A 30 33.09 -1.82 -61.03
C ASN A 30 32.17 -0.72 -61.58
N GLY A 31 32.08 0.39 -60.85
CA GLY A 31 31.29 1.56 -61.25
C GLY A 31 29.81 1.41 -60.94
N PHE A 32 28.95 1.92 -61.83
CA PHE A 32 27.49 1.96 -61.62
C PHE A 32 26.75 0.77 -62.23
N SER A 33 27.43 -0.08 -62.98
CA SER A 33 26.82 -1.18 -63.75
C SER A 33 26.20 -2.27 -62.86
N CYS A 34 26.56 -2.31 -61.57
CA CYS A 34 25.98 -3.24 -60.60
C CYS A 34 24.54 -2.86 -60.20
N ASN A 35 24.10 -1.62 -60.43
CA ASN A 35 22.80 -1.08 -60.02
C ASN A 35 22.50 -1.26 -58.51
N CYS A 36 23.54 -1.37 -57.68
CA CYS A 36 23.40 -1.56 -56.25
C CYS A 36 22.81 -0.31 -55.56
N LYS A 37 22.06 -0.55 -54.49
CA LYS A 37 21.40 0.47 -53.67
C LYS A 37 21.92 0.46 -52.24
N CYS A 38 21.93 1.63 -51.62
CA CYS A 38 22.26 1.79 -50.21
C CYS A 38 21.21 1.09 -49.33
N PRO A 39 21.61 0.21 -48.39
CA PRO A 39 20.67 -0.44 -47.48
C PRO A 39 19.89 0.52 -46.56
N HIS A 40 20.38 1.75 -46.37
CA HIS A 40 19.75 2.75 -45.50
C HIS A 40 18.86 3.73 -46.27
N CYS A 41 19.43 4.49 -47.22
CA CYS A 41 18.70 5.55 -47.92
C CYS A 41 18.10 5.10 -49.27
N SER A 42 18.32 3.85 -49.70
CA SER A 42 17.95 3.33 -51.03
C SER A 42 18.58 4.07 -52.22
N GLY A 43 19.50 5.01 -51.98
CA GLY A 43 20.22 5.75 -53.02
C GLY A 43 21.12 4.85 -53.86
N LYS A 44 21.37 5.24 -55.12
CA LYS A 44 22.27 4.51 -56.03
C LYS A 44 23.71 4.56 -55.54
N LEU A 45 24.39 3.42 -55.57
CA LEU A 45 25.79 3.28 -55.17
C LEU A 45 26.70 3.03 -56.37
N GLN A 46 27.92 3.57 -56.28
CA GLN A 46 29.05 3.25 -57.15
C GLN A 46 29.92 2.20 -56.44
N ALA A 47 30.20 1.08 -57.12
CA ALA A 47 31.19 0.12 -56.66
C ALA A 47 32.61 0.62 -56.98
N LYS A 48 33.41 0.91 -55.96
CA LYS A 48 34.82 1.32 -56.08
C LYS A 48 35.74 0.16 -55.70
N ASN A 49 35.80 -0.84 -56.57
CA ASN A 49 36.52 -2.11 -56.37
C ASN A 49 37.59 -2.43 -57.45
N GLY A 50 38.01 -1.42 -58.22
CA GLY A 50 39.01 -1.57 -59.28
C GLY A 50 40.35 -0.90 -58.95
N GLY A 51 40.48 -0.33 -57.75
CA GLY A 51 41.68 0.40 -57.32
C GLY A 51 42.58 -0.49 -56.46
N THR A 52 43.90 -0.35 -56.62
CA THR A 52 44.90 -1.11 -55.85
C THR A 52 45.36 -0.41 -54.56
N GLU A 53 45.10 0.89 -54.42
CA GLU A 53 45.59 1.71 -53.29
C GLU A 53 44.55 1.99 -52.20
N ARG A 54 43.25 1.92 -52.53
CA ARG A 54 42.15 2.20 -51.59
C ARG A 54 41.34 0.94 -51.36
N ALA A 55 40.94 0.71 -50.11
CA ALA A 55 40.04 -0.38 -49.75
C ALA A 55 38.77 -0.34 -50.60
N HIS A 56 38.34 -1.50 -51.06
CA HIS A 56 37.14 -1.63 -51.88
C HIS A 56 35.91 -1.21 -51.08
N HIS A 57 35.08 -0.34 -51.65
CA HIS A 57 33.86 0.12 -50.99
C HIS A 57 32.79 0.57 -51.97
N PHE A 58 31.56 0.67 -51.47
CA PHE A 58 30.48 1.38 -52.12
C PHE A 58 30.48 2.85 -51.69
N ALA A 59 30.25 3.74 -52.65
CA ALA A 59 30.09 5.18 -52.40
C ALA A 59 28.80 5.70 -53.03
N HIS A 60 28.16 6.70 -52.42
CA HIS A 60 27.03 7.39 -53.06
C HIS A 60 27.51 8.22 -54.25
N ASN A 61 26.66 8.31 -55.26
CA ASN A 61 26.94 9.04 -56.50
C ASN A 61 27.29 10.53 -56.28
N ASP A 62 26.67 11.15 -55.28
CA ASP A 62 26.88 12.55 -54.89
C ASP A 62 28.02 12.75 -53.86
N GLY A 63 28.68 11.66 -53.45
CA GLY A 63 29.73 11.68 -52.43
C GLY A 63 29.21 11.88 -51.00
N ALA A 64 27.89 11.78 -50.76
CA ALA A 64 27.33 11.93 -49.43
C ALA A 64 27.66 10.74 -48.50
N ASP A 65 28.12 11.05 -47.28
CA ASP A 65 28.29 10.07 -46.21
C ASP A 65 26.94 9.73 -45.57
N CYS A 66 26.47 8.51 -45.81
CA CYS A 66 25.24 8.01 -45.19
C CYS A 66 25.56 7.33 -43.86
N LYS A 67 25.41 8.08 -42.76
CA LYS A 67 25.79 7.64 -41.40
C LYS A 67 25.20 6.26 -41.00
N GLY A 68 23.98 5.94 -41.44
CA GLY A 68 23.32 4.65 -41.15
C GLY A 68 23.57 3.52 -42.16
N ALA A 69 24.36 3.73 -43.22
CA ALA A 69 24.50 2.73 -44.30
C ALA A 69 25.15 1.43 -43.84
N VAL A 70 26.22 1.53 -43.05
CA VAL A 70 26.90 0.36 -42.48
C VAL A 70 25.98 -0.35 -41.49
N GLU A 71 25.22 0.41 -40.69
CA GLU A 71 24.18 -0.06 -39.76
C GLU A 71 23.18 -0.97 -40.45
N SER A 72 22.51 -0.43 -41.46
CA SER A 72 21.55 -1.17 -42.28
C SER A 72 22.17 -2.33 -43.04
N ALA A 73 23.43 -2.24 -43.48
CA ALA A 73 24.11 -3.33 -44.18
C ALA A 73 24.27 -4.59 -43.31
N ILE A 74 24.75 -4.45 -42.07
CA ILE A 74 24.87 -5.59 -41.14
C ILE A 74 23.50 -6.16 -40.81
N HIS A 75 22.48 -5.31 -40.64
CA HIS A 75 21.12 -5.77 -40.39
C HIS A 75 20.57 -6.63 -41.53
N CYS A 76 20.79 -6.19 -42.78
CA CYS A 76 20.40 -6.94 -43.97
C CYS A 76 21.17 -8.25 -44.10
N LEU A 77 22.48 -8.23 -43.79
CA LEU A 77 23.30 -9.45 -43.77
C LEU A 77 22.84 -10.45 -42.71
N ALA A 78 22.52 -9.99 -41.51
CA ALA A 78 22.05 -10.85 -40.43
C ALA A 78 20.73 -11.55 -40.79
N LYS A 79 19.80 -10.81 -41.41
CA LYS A 79 18.55 -11.36 -41.97
C LYS A 79 18.82 -12.42 -43.04
N GLU A 80 19.70 -12.14 -43.99
CA GLU A 80 20.04 -13.10 -45.05
C GLU A 80 20.76 -14.34 -44.49
N ILE A 81 21.65 -14.16 -43.51
CA ILE A 81 22.33 -15.27 -42.84
C ILE A 81 21.33 -16.20 -42.17
N LEU A 82 20.37 -15.69 -41.39
CA LEU A 82 19.34 -16.52 -40.77
C LEU A 82 18.49 -17.27 -41.80
N LYS A 83 18.19 -16.61 -42.92
CA LYS A 83 17.44 -17.21 -44.02
C LYS A 83 18.22 -18.32 -44.74
N GLU A 84 19.55 -18.17 -44.86
CA GLU A 84 20.46 -19.16 -45.45
C GLU A 84 20.74 -20.33 -44.47
N SER A 85 21.04 -20.03 -43.20
CA SER A 85 21.46 -21.04 -42.21
C SER A 85 20.29 -21.84 -41.65
N LEU A 86 19.09 -21.24 -41.61
CA LEU A 86 17.92 -21.78 -40.92
C LEU A 86 18.23 -22.19 -39.47
N CYS A 87 19.15 -21.49 -38.83
CA CYS A 87 19.66 -21.84 -37.51
C CYS A 87 19.99 -20.57 -36.73
N VAL A 88 19.71 -20.59 -35.43
CA VAL A 88 20.08 -19.54 -34.48
C VAL A 88 20.49 -20.13 -33.14
N MET A 89 21.50 -19.55 -32.49
CA MET A 89 21.82 -19.87 -31.10
C MET A 89 20.95 -19.05 -30.14
N LEU A 90 20.27 -19.72 -29.22
CA LEU A 90 19.34 -19.10 -28.27
C LEU A 90 20.04 -18.55 -27.00
N PRO A 91 19.43 -17.60 -26.28
CA PRO A 91 19.96 -17.09 -25.02
C PRO A 91 20.05 -18.16 -23.91
N LYS A 92 20.92 -17.93 -22.89
CA LYS A 92 21.05 -18.74 -21.66
C LYS A 92 21.39 -20.22 -21.85
N ASN A 93 22.17 -20.56 -22.88
CA ASN A 93 22.50 -21.95 -23.21
C ASN A 93 21.26 -22.82 -23.49
N ALA A 94 20.13 -22.22 -23.91
CA ALA A 94 18.97 -22.97 -24.41
C ALA A 94 19.29 -23.77 -25.69
N GLY A 95 20.50 -23.57 -26.22
CA GLY A 95 21.06 -24.34 -27.31
C GLY A 95 20.73 -23.74 -28.67
N GLU A 96 21.09 -24.50 -29.69
CA GLU A 96 20.81 -24.19 -31.08
C GLU A 96 19.34 -24.53 -31.42
N LEU A 97 18.69 -23.65 -32.17
CA LEU A 97 17.36 -23.89 -32.71
C LEU A 97 17.41 -23.95 -34.24
N GLN A 98 16.99 -25.09 -34.78
CA GLN A 98 16.84 -25.30 -36.22
C GLN A 98 15.44 -24.89 -36.69
N PHE A 99 15.37 -24.12 -37.76
CA PHE A 99 14.14 -23.72 -38.43
C PHE A 99 13.86 -24.57 -39.67
N ASN A 100 12.58 -24.83 -39.94
CA ASN A 100 12.11 -25.33 -41.24
C ASN A 100 12.09 -24.22 -42.29
N LYS A 101 11.86 -22.97 -41.86
CA LYS A 101 11.72 -21.80 -42.72
C LYS A 101 12.01 -20.53 -41.93
N VAL A 102 12.63 -19.55 -42.57
CA VAL A 102 12.75 -18.19 -42.03
C VAL A 102 12.13 -17.21 -43.04
N GLU A 103 11.25 -16.33 -42.56
CA GLU A 103 10.71 -15.20 -43.31
C GLU A 103 11.27 -13.89 -42.73
N THR A 104 11.75 -13.01 -43.60
CA THR A 104 12.32 -11.73 -43.20
C THR A 104 11.31 -10.61 -43.37
N GLU A 105 11.28 -9.68 -42.42
CA GLU A 105 10.48 -8.46 -42.46
C GLU A 105 8.98 -8.66 -42.74
N LYS A 106 8.41 -9.76 -42.26
CA LYS A 106 6.98 -10.07 -42.40
C LYS A 106 6.15 -9.05 -41.64
N ASN A 107 5.13 -8.50 -42.29
CA ASN A 107 4.19 -7.59 -41.64
C ASN A 107 3.09 -8.39 -40.93
N PHE A 108 2.79 -8.05 -39.67
CA PHE A 108 1.65 -8.54 -38.90
C PHE A 108 0.72 -7.36 -38.61
N PRO A 109 -0.21 -7.04 -39.55
CA PRO A 109 -1.05 -5.85 -39.46
C PRO A 109 -1.89 -5.77 -38.18
N GLU A 110 -2.33 -6.93 -37.67
CA GLU A 110 -3.16 -7.06 -36.48
C GLU A 110 -2.42 -6.64 -35.19
N LEU A 111 -1.10 -6.77 -35.15
CA LEU A 111 -0.24 -6.31 -34.04
C LEU A 111 0.38 -4.94 -34.33
N LYS A 112 0.27 -4.46 -35.58
CA LYS A 112 1.06 -3.34 -36.13
C LYS A 112 2.56 -3.55 -35.87
N LEU A 113 3.04 -4.78 -36.06
CA LEU A 113 4.43 -5.17 -35.83
C LEU A 113 5.04 -5.77 -37.09
N ARG A 114 6.34 -5.52 -37.26
CA ARG A 114 7.16 -6.11 -38.32
C ARG A 114 8.46 -6.61 -37.70
N PRO A 115 8.57 -7.89 -37.32
CA PRO A 115 9.83 -8.44 -36.84
C PRO A 115 10.87 -8.49 -37.94
N ASP A 116 12.15 -8.46 -37.56
CA ASP A 116 13.23 -8.59 -38.53
C ASP A 116 13.25 -9.95 -39.19
N CYS A 117 13.04 -11.01 -38.39
CA CYS A 117 12.89 -12.38 -38.87
C CYS A 117 11.81 -13.15 -38.08
N VAL A 118 11.15 -14.08 -38.76
CA VAL A 118 10.26 -15.08 -38.17
C VAL A 118 10.78 -16.45 -38.57
N GLY A 119 11.31 -17.19 -37.60
CA GLY A 119 11.71 -18.59 -37.75
C GLY A 119 10.56 -19.52 -37.42
N TYR A 120 10.29 -20.47 -38.30
CA TYR A 120 9.26 -21.51 -38.15
C TYR A 120 9.93 -22.83 -37.80
N TYR A 121 9.50 -23.50 -36.72
CA TYR A 121 10.02 -24.79 -36.29
C TYR A 121 8.89 -25.67 -35.75
N GLY A 122 8.66 -26.82 -36.38
CA GLY A 122 7.45 -27.62 -36.14
C GLY A 122 6.20 -26.77 -36.37
N GLU A 123 5.27 -26.75 -35.40
CA GLU A 123 4.07 -25.90 -35.42
C GLU A 123 4.26 -24.56 -34.70
N LYS A 124 5.48 -24.25 -34.24
CA LYS A 124 5.81 -23.05 -33.45
C LYS A 124 6.56 -22.02 -34.30
N THR A 125 6.57 -20.78 -33.81
CA THR A 125 7.34 -19.68 -34.38
C THR A 125 8.21 -18.99 -33.33
N LEU A 126 9.39 -18.53 -33.74
CA LEU A 126 10.26 -17.64 -32.98
C LEU A 126 10.48 -16.35 -33.76
N TRP A 127 10.18 -15.21 -33.17
CA TRP A 127 10.52 -13.90 -33.71
C TRP A 127 11.94 -13.52 -33.30
N ILE A 128 12.63 -12.79 -34.17
CA ILE A 128 14.00 -12.35 -33.93
C ILE A 128 14.06 -10.87 -34.30
N GLU A 129 14.55 -10.07 -33.36
CA GLU A 129 14.84 -8.64 -33.51
C GLU A 129 16.35 -8.44 -33.45
N PHE A 130 16.91 -7.64 -34.35
CA PHE A 130 18.30 -7.26 -34.31
C PHE A 130 18.43 -5.83 -33.75
N LYS A 131 19.39 -5.62 -32.85
CA LYS A 131 19.63 -4.32 -32.21
C LYS A 131 20.98 -3.76 -32.64
N ARG A 132 21.05 -2.45 -32.93
CA ARG A 132 22.32 -1.79 -33.26
C ARG A 132 22.47 -0.30 -32.88
N THR A 133 21.43 0.54 -32.80
CA THR A 133 21.64 1.94 -32.33
C THR A 133 20.37 2.50 -31.70
N HIS A 134 20.55 3.04 -30.48
CA HIS A 134 19.52 3.45 -29.53
C HIS A 134 18.48 2.37 -29.20
N GLU A 135 17.83 2.50 -28.05
CA GLU A 135 16.96 1.46 -27.47
C GLU A 135 15.97 0.91 -28.50
N VAL A 136 15.77 -0.42 -28.47
CA VAL A 136 14.63 -1.03 -29.14
C VAL A 136 13.39 -0.26 -28.72
N ASP A 137 12.57 0.12 -29.70
CA ASP A 137 11.29 0.78 -29.51
C ASP A 137 10.55 0.07 -28.36
N VAL A 138 10.55 0.67 -27.16
CA VAL A 138 10.01 0.08 -25.92
C VAL A 138 8.55 -0.36 -26.12
N HIS A 139 7.86 0.31 -27.04
CA HIS A 139 6.52 -0.02 -27.50
C HIS A 139 6.46 -1.36 -28.28
N LYS A 140 7.45 -1.68 -29.11
CA LYS A 140 7.55 -2.96 -29.84
C LYS A 140 7.75 -4.13 -28.88
N ALA A 141 8.68 -4.00 -27.94
CA ALA A 141 8.93 -5.02 -26.92
C ALA A 141 7.68 -5.26 -26.05
N GLY A 142 7.04 -4.18 -25.56
CA GLY A 142 5.80 -4.27 -24.77
C GLY A 142 4.67 -5.01 -25.50
N LYS A 143 4.51 -4.78 -26.82
CA LYS A 143 3.52 -5.49 -27.64
C LYS A 143 3.85 -6.97 -27.83
N ILE A 144 5.11 -7.30 -28.13
CA ILE A 144 5.58 -8.69 -28.28
C ILE A 144 5.32 -9.49 -27.00
N ILE A 145 5.67 -8.91 -25.86
CA ILE A 145 5.49 -9.49 -24.53
C ILE A 145 4.00 -9.69 -24.22
N SER A 146 3.17 -8.67 -24.46
CA SER A 146 1.73 -8.73 -24.22
C SER A 146 1.01 -9.74 -25.12
N ALA A 147 1.43 -9.85 -26.38
CA ALA A 147 0.91 -10.84 -27.33
C ALA A 147 1.42 -12.27 -27.06
N ARG A 148 2.31 -12.46 -26.07
CA ARG A 148 2.96 -13.74 -25.72
C ARG A 148 3.64 -14.40 -26.91
N ILE A 149 4.31 -13.59 -27.72
CA ILE A 149 5.02 -14.05 -28.91
C ILE A 149 6.46 -14.36 -28.52
N ASN A 150 6.87 -15.62 -28.68
CA ASN A 150 8.26 -16.01 -28.45
C ASN A 150 9.16 -15.16 -29.33
N CYS A 151 10.06 -14.39 -28.73
CA CYS A 151 10.92 -13.47 -29.42
C CYS A 151 12.26 -13.29 -28.71
N ILE A 152 13.35 -13.31 -29.48
CA ILE A 152 14.69 -12.96 -29.01
C ILE A 152 15.15 -11.64 -29.61
N GLU A 153 15.95 -10.92 -28.86
CA GLU A 153 16.74 -9.78 -29.33
C GLU A 153 18.20 -10.23 -29.44
N ILE A 154 18.84 -9.95 -30.57
CA ILE A 154 20.27 -10.18 -30.80
C ILE A 154 20.94 -8.83 -31.04
N ASP A 155 21.86 -8.46 -30.17
CA ASP A 155 22.60 -7.20 -30.26
C ASP A 155 23.83 -7.37 -31.18
N LEU A 156 23.81 -6.64 -32.30
CA LEU A 156 24.83 -6.63 -33.35
C LEU A 156 25.84 -5.49 -33.20
N ASN A 157 25.83 -4.75 -32.08
CA ASN A 157 26.73 -3.63 -31.82
C ASN A 157 28.21 -4.00 -31.90
N SER A 158 28.55 -5.22 -31.46
CA SER A 158 29.92 -5.73 -31.51
C SER A 158 30.32 -6.29 -32.87
N CYS A 159 29.41 -6.37 -33.84
CA CYS A 159 29.64 -7.02 -35.13
C CYS A 159 30.13 -6.05 -36.22
N GLY A 160 31.02 -6.55 -37.08
CA GLY A 160 31.46 -5.90 -38.32
C GLY A 160 30.75 -6.45 -39.57
N GLN A 161 31.10 -5.94 -40.75
CA GLN A 161 30.52 -6.36 -42.04
C GLN A 161 31.08 -7.71 -42.56
N ASP A 162 31.83 -8.47 -41.75
CA ASP A 162 32.39 -9.77 -42.11
C ASP A 162 31.28 -10.84 -42.04
N LYS A 163 30.89 -11.42 -43.20
CA LYS A 163 29.72 -12.31 -43.31
C LYS A 163 29.93 -13.61 -42.54
N GLU A 164 31.13 -14.17 -42.58
CA GLU A 164 31.48 -15.43 -41.93
C GLU A 164 31.48 -15.26 -40.41
N LYS A 165 32.11 -14.21 -39.89
CA LYS A 165 32.09 -13.92 -38.44
C LYS A 165 30.69 -13.60 -37.94
N LEU A 166 29.89 -12.85 -38.72
CA LEU A 166 28.50 -12.56 -38.37
C LEU A 166 27.66 -13.84 -38.38
N ARG A 167 27.93 -14.77 -39.30
CA ARG A 167 27.27 -16.08 -39.34
C ARG A 167 27.59 -16.89 -38.10
N GLU A 168 28.86 -17.07 -37.77
CA GLU A 168 29.29 -17.75 -36.54
C GLU A 168 28.69 -17.11 -35.30
N PHE A 169 28.67 -15.77 -35.24
CA PHE A 169 28.03 -15.05 -34.15
C PHE A 169 26.54 -15.38 -34.03
N ILE A 170 25.77 -15.40 -35.12
CA ILE A 170 24.33 -15.69 -35.08
C ILE A 170 24.05 -17.17 -34.75
N THR A 171 24.83 -18.10 -35.32
CA THR A 171 24.53 -19.53 -35.25
C THR A 171 25.22 -20.27 -34.11
N GLN A 172 26.31 -19.73 -33.53
CA GLN A 172 27.15 -20.47 -32.57
C GLN A 172 27.45 -19.73 -31.27
N SER A 173 27.55 -18.40 -31.27
CA SER A 173 27.81 -17.65 -30.03
C SER A 173 26.56 -17.59 -29.15
N PHE A 174 26.71 -17.45 -27.83
CA PHE A 174 25.62 -17.22 -26.87
C PHE A 174 25.57 -15.76 -26.38
N GLU A 175 26.60 -14.96 -26.69
CA GLU A 175 26.76 -13.60 -26.19
C GLU A 175 25.78 -12.61 -26.85
N ASN A 176 25.44 -11.53 -26.14
CA ASN A 176 24.68 -10.39 -26.64
C ASN A 176 23.28 -10.74 -27.19
N ARG A 177 22.55 -11.59 -26.44
CA ARG A 177 21.19 -12.02 -26.78
C ARG A 177 20.35 -12.03 -25.52
N LYS A 178 19.05 -11.76 -25.67
CA LYS A 178 18.09 -11.94 -24.60
C LYS A 178 16.73 -12.34 -25.16
N TRP A 179 15.92 -12.95 -24.31
CA TRP A 179 14.51 -13.13 -24.59
C TRP A 179 13.80 -11.78 -24.45
N ILE A 180 13.12 -11.31 -25.49
CA ILE A 180 12.08 -10.29 -25.34
C ILE A 180 10.89 -10.95 -24.64
N TYR A 181 10.48 -12.14 -25.10
CA TYR A 181 9.51 -12.99 -24.41
C TYR A 181 9.75 -14.46 -24.76
N SER A 182 9.58 -15.34 -23.79
CA SER A 182 9.53 -16.79 -23.98
C SER A 182 8.43 -17.39 -23.13
N ARG A 183 7.61 -18.26 -23.73
CA ARG A 183 6.66 -19.09 -22.98
C ARG A 183 7.35 -20.02 -21.99
N GLU A 184 8.57 -20.46 -22.31
CA GLU A 184 9.33 -21.44 -21.53
C GLU A 184 10.33 -20.77 -20.57
N HIS A 185 10.86 -19.59 -20.92
CA HIS A 185 11.95 -18.93 -20.18
C HIS A 185 11.63 -17.52 -19.63
N GLY A 186 10.44 -16.97 -19.88
CA GLY A 186 10.05 -15.63 -19.40
C GLY A 186 10.64 -14.47 -20.22
N VAL A 187 10.73 -13.29 -19.61
CA VAL A 187 11.20 -12.02 -20.22
C VAL A 187 12.66 -11.73 -19.79
N GLY A 188 13.41 -10.94 -20.57
CA GLY A 188 14.60 -10.18 -20.10
C GLY A 188 15.86 -10.97 -19.73
N SER A 189 15.88 -12.26 -20.04
CA SER A 189 16.89 -13.19 -19.59
C SER A 189 18.27 -13.00 -20.28
N SER A 190 19.17 -12.15 -19.76
CA SER A 190 20.56 -11.98 -20.22
C SER A 190 21.60 -12.76 -19.39
N GLU A 191 22.75 -13.09 -20.00
CA GLU A 191 23.94 -13.57 -19.29
C GLU A 191 24.80 -12.40 -18.80
N HIS A 192 24.91 -12.22 -17.48
CA HIS A 192 26.14 -11.73 -16.86
C HIS A 192 26.37 -12.39 -15.51
N THR A 193 27.56 -12.98 -15.42
CA THR A 193 28.27 -13.52 -14.28
C THR A 193 28.00 -12.81 -12.95
N VAL A 194 27.67 -13.62 -11.93
CA VAL A 194 27.90 -13.32 -10.51
C VAL A 194 29.39 -13.02 -10.34
N SER A 195 29.76 -11.74 -10.40
CA SER A 195 31.04 -11.28 -9.87
C SER A 195 30.77 -10.64 -8.53
N ASN A 196 31.17 -11.35 -7.48
CA ASN A 196 31.36 -10.82 -6.15
C ASN A 196 32.15 -9.50 -6.24
N ARG A 197 31.49 -8.39 -5.94
CA ARG A 197 32.14 -7.20 -5.38
C ARG A 197 31.39 -6.80 -4.12
N ASN A 198 31.77 -7.47 -3.03
CA ASN A 198 31.67 -6.88 -1.70
C ASN A 198 32.56 -5.64 -1.62
N SER A 199 32.14 -4.69 -0.77
CA SER A 199 32.77 -3.42 -0.35
C SER A 199 32.52 -2.22 -1.29
N SER A 200 31.97 -1.07 -0.88
CA SER A 200 31.48 -0.54 0.41
C SER A 200 30.63 0.70 0.09
N PRO A 201 29.75 1.17 1.00
CA PRO A 201 28.83 2.26 0.73
C PRO A 201 29.58 3.58 0.65
N LYS A 202 29.57 4.23 -0.51
CA LYS A 202 29.84 5.66 -0.57
C LYS A 202 28.60 6.37 -0.05
N VAL A 203 28.71 6.79 1.20
CA VAL A 203 27.90 7.84 1.80
C VAL A 203 28.15 9.09 0.97
N ASP A 204 27.17 9.45 0.14
CA ASP A 204 26.95 10.84 -0.24
C ASP A 204 25.46 11.11 -0.06
N SER A 205 25.21 12.16 0.71
CA SER A 205 23.93 12.65 1.16
C SER A 205 23.15 13.30 0.02
N GLU A 206 22.21 12.55 -0.55
CA GLU A 206 20.98 13.05 -1.14
C GLU A 206 19.99 11.89 -1.11
N LEU A 207 18.89 12.03 -0.35
CA LEU A 207 17.82 11.05 -0.31
C LEU A 207 17.17 10.97 -1.70
N GLY A 208 17.75 10.16 -2.57
CA GLY A 208 17.17 9.81 -3.86
C GLY A 208 15.83 9.14 -3.62
N LEU A 209 14.76 9.87 -3.91
CA LEU A 209 13.40 9.34 -3.96
C LEU A 209 13.42 8.12 -4.89
N VAL A 210 13.30 6.92 -4.32
CA VAL A 210 13.07 5.71 -5.10
C VAL A 210 11.71 5.91 -5.77
N LYS A 211 11.74 6.15 -7.08
CA LYS A 211 10.53 6.32 -7.90
C LYS A 211 9.66 5.07 -7.73
N LEU A 212 8.39 5.25 -7.36
CA LEU A 212 7.45 4.13 -7.22
C LEU A 212 7.26 3.43 -8.57
N ASP A 213 7.44 2.11 -8.59
CA ASP A 213 7.01 1.26 -9.70
C ASP A 213 5.49 1.23 -9.77
N ARG A 214 4.93 1.67 -10.91
CA ARG A 214 3.48 1.87 -11.07
C ARG A 214 2.86 0.74 -11.87
N HIS A 215 1.92 0.03 -11.26
CA HIS A 215 1.27 -1.15 -11.85
C HIS A 215 -0.21 -0.92 -12.20
N PHE A 216 -0.84 0.15 -11.73
CA PHE A 216 -2.26 0.43 -11.96
C PHE A 216 -2.51 1.47 -13.05
N ALA A 217 -3.25 1.10 -14.08
CA ALA A 217 -3.69 2.03 -15.12
C ALA A 217 -5.18 1.90 -15.42
N ILE A 218 -5.74 2.91 -16.10
CA ILE A 218 -7.11 2.89 -16.59
C ILE A 218 -7.07 2.49 -18.07
N ASP A 219 -7.87 1.51 -18.50
CA ASP A 219 -8.02 1.19 -19.93
C ASP A 219 -8.91 2.20 -20.67
N ASP A 220 -8.97 2.12 -21.99
CA ASP A 220 -9.85 2.94 -22.86
C ASP A 220 -11.36 2.81 -22.56
N LYS A 221 -11.77 1.83 -21.75
CA LYS A 221 -13.15 1.64 -21.27
C LYS A 221 -13.37 2.17 -19.86
N GLY A 222 -12.36 2.78 -19.24
CA GLY A 222 -12.44 3.33 -17.89
C GLY A 222 -12.32 2.29 -16.78
N LYS A 223 -11.86 1.07 -17.06
CA LYS A 223 -11.61 0.02 -16.07
C LYS A 223 -10.21 0.17 -15.48
N LEU A 224 -10.11 0.02 -14.15
CA LEU A 224 -8.81 -0.07 -13.47
C LEU A 224 -8.19 -1.46 -13.68
N ILE A 225 -6.96 -1.46 -14.17
CA ILE A 225 -6.16 -2.63 -14.54
C ILE A 225 -4.96 -2.72 -13.60
N ASP A 226 -4.68 -3.93 -13.10
CA ASP A 226 -3.48 -4.26 -12.33
C ASP A 226 -2.50 -5.04 -13.22
N PHE A 227 -1.38 -4.43 -13.62
CA PHE A 227 -0.40 -5.08 -14.49
C PHE A 227 0.37 -6.24 -13.84
N ARG A 228 0.25 -6.41 -12.52
CA ARG A 228 0.75 -7.61 -11.82
C ARG A 228 -0.10 -8.85 -12.10
N GLU A 229 -1.29 -8.67 -12.68
CA GLU A 229 -2.21 -9.73 -13.06
C GLU A 229 -2.30 -9.83 -14.60
N PRO A 230 -1.50 -10.69 -15.26
CA PRO A 230 -1.44 -10.77 -16.73
C PRO A 230 -2.73 -11.20 -17.42
N SER A 231 -3.77 -11.55 -16.66
CA SER A 231 -5.11 -11.85 -17.17
C SER A 231 -6.01 -10.61 -17.26
N GLU A 232 -5.64 -9.50 -16.61
CA GLU A 232 -6.46 -8.30 -16.55
C GLU A 232 -6.29 -7.37 -17.75
N PHE A 233 -5.21 -7.52 -18.52
CA PHE A 233 -4.82 -6.57 -19.57
C PHE A 233 -4.43 -7.26 -20.89
N ASP A 234 -4.61 -6.52 -21.98
CA ASP A 234 -4.22 -6.92 -23.35
C ASP A 234 -3.78 -5.66 -24.08
N ALA A 235 -2.47 -5.39 -24.09
CA ALA A 235 -1.91 -4.18 -24.70
C ALA A 235 -2.06 -4.10 -26.22
N ASN A 236 -2.57 -5.15 -26.87
CA ASN A 236 -2.92 -5.12 -28.28
C ASN A 236 -4.32 -4.56 -28.53
N LYS A 237 -5.21 -4.64 -27.53
CA LYS A 237 -6.61 -4.20 -27.65
C LYS A 237 -6.89 -2.86 -27.00
N HIS A 238 -6.11 -2.52 -25.98
CA HIS A 238 -6.40 -1.38 -25.11
C HIS A 238 -5.18 -0.46 -25.00
N SER A 239 -5.42 0.84 -25.14
CA SER A 239 -4.53 1.87 -24.62
C SER A 239 -4.75 2.00 -23.10
N TYR A 240 -3.70 2.43 -22.40
CA TYR A 240 -3.74 2.61 -20.95
C TYR A 240 -3.41 4.05 -20.59
N TYR A 241 -4.04 4.52 -19.53
CA TYR A 241 -3.99 5.91 -19.09
C TYR A 241 -3.64 5.96 -17.60
N CYS A 242 -2.82 6.94 -17.24
CA CYS A 242 -2.48 7.19 -15.84
C CYS A 242 -3.76 7.54 -15.06
N PRO A 243 -4.08 6.89 -13.92
CA PRO A 243 -5.30 7.15 -13.17
C PRO A 243 -5.35 8.56 -12.58
N CYS A 244 -4.21 9.23 -12.46
CA CYS A 244 -4.12 10.58 -11.89
C CYS A 244 -4.30 11.69 -12.94
N CYS A 245 -3.50 11.71 -14.01
CA CYS A 245 -3.55 12.79 -15.00
C CYS A 245 -4.38 12.46 -16.25
N GLY A 246 -4.80 11.21 -16.44
CA GLY A 246 -5.54 10.75 -17.61
C GLY A 246 -4.74 10.72 -18.92
N LYS A 247 -3.43 11.01 -18.90
CA LYS A 247 -2.56 10.90 -20.08
C LYS A 247 -2.27 9.44 -20.39
N GLU A 248 -2.11 9.14 -21.68
CA GLU A 248 -1.69 7.81 -22.15
C GLU A 248 -0.29 7.46 -21.62
N VAL A 249 -0.10 6.19 -21.29
CA VAL A 249 1.14 5.65 -20.70
C VAL A 249 1.66 4.48 -21.51
N VAL A 250 2.96 4.23 -21.40
CA VAL A 250 3.65 3.12 -22.07
C VAL A 250 4.04 2.08 -21.04
N LEU A 251 3.72 0.81 -21.34
CA LEU A 251 4.13 -0.31 -20.52
C LEU A 251 5.64 -0.53 -20.59
N LYS A 252 6.25 -0.72 -19.42
CA LYS A 252 7.61 -1.19 -19.26
C LYS A 252 7.59 -2.57 -18.65
N VAL A 253 8.52 -3.40 -19.07
CA VAL A 253 8.72 -4.73 -18.48
C VAL A 253 10.17 -4.84 -18.08
N ASP A 254 10.40 -5.18 -16.82
CA ASP A 254 11.76 -5.39 -16.31
C ASP A 254 12.31 -6.77 -16.70
N ASP A 255 13.56 -7.04 -16.33
CA ASP A 255 14.22 -8.31 -16.66
C ASP A 255 13.60 -9.53 -15.97
N ASN A 256 12.75 -9.30 -14.96
CA ASN A 256 12.02 -10.33 -14.23
C ASN A 256 10.60 -10.56 -14.78
N GLY A 257 10.19 -9.81 -15.81
CA GLY A 257 8.84 -9.90 -16.37
C GLY A 257 7.78 -9.15 -15.55
N SER A 258 8.17 -8.25 -14.64
CA SER A 258 7.26 -7.36 -13.93
C SER A 258 6.85 -6.20 -14.83
N TYR A 259 5.54 -5.97 -14.95
CA TYR A 259 4.99 -4.92 -15.80
C TYR A 259 4.71 -3.66 -14.99
N THR A 260 5.34 -2.57 -15.38
CA THR A 260 5.05 -1.22 -14.88
C THR A 260 4.65 -0.33 -16.05
N PHE A 261 4.38 0.96 -15.80
CA PHE A 261 4.23 1.93 -16.86
C PHE A 261 4.99 3.23 -16.59
N ASP A 262 5.29 3.94 -17.67
CA ASP A 262 5.81 5.30 -17.63
C ASP A 262 4.99 6.25 -18.50
N HIS A 263 5.08 7.55 -18.19
CA HIS A 263 4.49 8.58 -19.04
C HIS A 263 5.32 8.70 -20.33
N ILE A 264 4.65 8.94 -21.46
CA ILE A 264 5.30 9.10 -22.78
C ILE A 264 6.23 10.32 -22.81
N GLU A 265 5.88 11.39 -22.08
CA GLU A 265 6.66 12.63 -22.00
C GLU A 265 7.22 12.81 -20.58
N GLU A 266 8.55 12.90 -20.45
CA GLU A 266 9.26 12.97 -19.16
C GLU A 266 9.03 14.27 -18.38
N THR A 267 8.43 15.30 -18.99
CA THR A 267 8.32 16.64 -18.39
C THR A 267 7.17 16.81 -17.40
N ASN A 268 6.27 15.83 -17.25
CA ASN A 268 5.09 15.91 -16.37
C ASN A 268 4.74 14.57 -15.72
N ILE A 269 5.66 14.02 -14.91
CA ILE A 269 5.40 12.80 -14.13
C ILE A 269 4.52 13.17 -12.93
N CYS A 270 3.37 12.50 -12.78
CA CYS A 270 2.50 12.67 -11.59
C CYS A 270 3.28 12.33 -10.32
N LYS A 271 3.04 13.04 -9.21
CA LYS A 271 3.58 12.62 -7.90
C LYS A 271 3.01 11.26 -7.49
N ASP A 272 3.81 10.43 -6.84
CA ASP A 272 3.43 9.06 -6.46
C ASP A 272 2.19 9.02 -5.55
N GLU A 273 2.05 9.97 -4.62
CA GLU A 273 0.87 10.10 -3.77
C GLU A 273 -0.40 10.40 -4.56
N MET A 274 -0.33 11.30 -5.55
CA MET A 274 -1.48 11.63 -6.40
C MET A 274 -1.90 10.43 -7.25
N TYR A 275 -0.89 9.70 -7.75
CA TYR A 275 -1.09 8.45 -8.47
C TYR A 275 -1.78 7.40 -7.59
N LEU A 276 -1.24 7.10 -6.41
CA LEU A 276 -1.78 6.13 -5.47
C LEU A 276 -3.21 6.49 -5.05
N ARG A 277 -3.44 7.75 -4.67
CA ARG A 277 -4.77 8.25 -4.31
C ARG A 277 -5.76 8.04 -5.45
N SER A 278 -5.42 8.43 -6.68
CA SER A 278 -6.31 8.29 -7.83
C SER A 278 -6.58 6.83 -8.21
N ALA A 279 -5.58 5.96 -8.08
CA ALA A 279 -5.72 4.52 -8.30
C ALA A 279 -6.67 3.90 -7.27
N ALA A 280 -6.50 4.21 -5.98
CA ALA A 280 -7.39 3.75 -4.90
C ALA A 280 -8.83 4.24 -5.08
N VAL A 281 -9.03 5.51 -5.42
CA VAL A 281 -10.37 6.06 -5.71
C VAL A 281 -11.04 5.28 -6.83
N SER A 282 -10.30 4.97 -7.90
CA SER A 282 -10.80 4.17 -9.02
C SER A 282 -11.10 2.72 -8.62
N ALA A 283 -10.30 2.13 -7.72
CA ALA A 283 -10.52 0.79 -7.18
C ALA A 283 -11.83 0.74 -6.37
N ILE A 284 -12.02 1.68 -5.46
CA ILE A 284 -13.23 1.80 -4.62
C ILE A 284 -14.46 2.05 -5.49
N GLN A 285 -14.36 2.96 -6.47
CA GLN A 285 -15.43 3.24 -7.42
C GLN A 285 -15.87 1.97 -8.14
N LYS A 286 -14.93 1.20 -8.70
CA LYS A 286 -15.26 -0.01 -9.46
C LYS A 286 -15.76 -1.14 -8.57
N ALA A 287 -15.23 -1.28 -7.36
CA ALA A 287 -15.76 -2.21 -6.36
C ALA A 287 -17.21 -1.85 -6.00
N PHE A 288 -17.52 -0.57 -5.85
CA PHE A 288 -18.88 -0.09 -5.63
C PHE A 288 -19.77 -0.33 -6.84
N GLU A 289 -19.35 0.02 -8.06
CA GLU A 289 -20.14 -0.13 -9.28
C GLU A 289 -20.51 -1.60 -9.56
N ASN A 290 -19.54 -2.51 -9.47
CA ASN A 290 -19.69 -3.91 -9.89
C ASN A 290 -20.37 -4.80 -8.84
N SER A 291 -20.54 -4.33 -7.60
CA SER A 291 -21.09 -5.13 -6.52
C SER A 291 -22.61 -4.94 -6.38
N LYS A 292 -23.35 -6.00 -6.02
CA LYS A 292 -24.76 -5.87 -5.61
C LYS A 292 -24.91 -5.35 -4.17
N SER A 293 -23.87 -5.54 -3.36
CA SER A 293 -23.80 -5.16 -1.95
C SER A 293 -22.45 -4.49 -1.70
N PHE A 294 -22.43 -3.40 -0.95
CA PHE A 294 -21.21 -2.68 -0.62
C PHE A 294 -21.12 -2.49 0.90
N ILE A 295 -20.46 -3.47 1.52
CA ILE A 295 -20.44 -3.65 2.97
C ILE A 295 -19.34 -2.79 3.60
N ILE A 296 -19.70 -2.07 4.66
CA ILE A 296 -18.78 -1.43 5.59
C ILE A 296 -18.99 -1.97 7.00
N HIS A 297 -17.93 -1.96 7.80
CA HIS A 297 -17.95 -2.40 9.19
C HIS A 297 -17.81 -1.18 10.11
N LEU A 298 -18.95 -0.67 10.60
CA LEU A 298 -19.02 0.53 11.42
C LEU A 298 -18.67 0.21 12.88
N PRO A 299 -17.60 0.78 13.45
CA PRO A 299 -17.32 0.67 14.88
C PRO A 299 -18.37 1.47 15.66
N GLN A 300 -18.98 0.82 16.66
CA GLN A 300 -20.00 1.42 17.52
C GLN A 300 -19.84 0.95 18.96
N TYR A 301 -20.63 1.55 19.85
CA TYR A 301 -20.81 1.09 21.21
C TYR A 301 -22.24 0.62 21.45
N ARG A 302 -22.41 -0.44 22.22
CA ARG A 302 -23.72 -0.78 22.78
C ARG A 302 -23.78 -0.31 24.23
N SER A 303 -24.64 0.66 24.49
CA SER A 303 -24.87 1.14 25.86
C SER A 303 -25.58 0.08 26.70
N CYS A 304 -25.35 0.12 28.01
CA CYS A 304 -26.00 -0.77 28.96
C CYS A 304 -27.53 -0.66 28.93
N LYS A 305 -28.22 -1.81 28.92
CA LYS A 305 -29.69 -1.90 28.95
C LYS A 305 -30.31 -1.30 30.21
N ASN A 306 -29.58 -1.31 31.33
CA ASN A 306 -30.03 -0.70 32.58
C ASN A 306 -30.09 0.83 32.52
N ASP A 307 -29.50 1.47 31.50
CA ASP A 307 -29.61 2.90 31.20
C ASP A 307 -29.44 3.76 32.48
N ASN A 308 -30.21 4.84 32.65
CA ASN A 308 -30.25 5.69 33.84
C ASN A 308 -30.40 4.96 35.20
N LYS A 309 -30.78 3.67 35.23
CA LYS A 309 -30.80 2.87 36.48
C LYS A 309 -29.42 2.31 36.83
N CYS A 310 -28.51 2.24 35.86
CA CYS A 310 -27.10 1.97 36.08
C CYS A 310 -26.40 3.24 36.57
N PRO A 311 -25.77 3.25 37.75
CA PRO A 311 -25.01 4.40 38.21
C PRO A 311 -23.84 4.82 37.30
N TYR A 312 -23.47 3.96 36.35
CA TYR A 312 -22.37 4.12 35.42
C TYR A 312 -22.84 4.27 33.97
N TYR A 313 -24.11 4.55 33.72
CA TYR A 313 -24.70 4.46 32.37
C TYR A 313 -23.97 5.23 31.26
N GLN A 314 -23.26 6.31 31.61
CA GLN A 314 -22.45 7.11 30.68
C GLN A 314 -21.17 6.39 30.23
N GLU A 315 -20.59 5.54 31.07
CA GLU A 315 -19.33 4.81 30.81
C GLU A 315 -19.55 3.29 30.63
N CYS A 316 -20.75 2.81 30.98
CA CYS A 316 -21.14 1.40 30.93
C CYS A 316 -21.59 1.03 29.51
N GLN A 317 -20.61 0.71 28.68
CA GLN A 317 -20.78 0.35 27.28
C GLN A 317 -19.73 -0.67 26.85
N ILE A 318 -20.01 -1.40 25.77
CA ILE A 318 -19.07 -2.35 25.16
C ILE A 318 -18.89 -2.03 23.67
N PRO A 319 -17.66 -2.07 23.12
CA PRO A 319 -17.45 -1.91 21.69
C PRO A 319 -18.16 -3.03 20.92
N THR A 320 -18.67 -2.68 19.75
CA THR A 320 -19.27 -3.61 18.80
C THR A 320 -18.99 -3.11 17.39
N THR A 321 -19.24 -3.98 16.41
CA THR A 321 -19.11 -3.63 15.00
C THR A 321 -20.43 -3.94 14.33
N GLN A 322 -21.03 -2.92 13.71
CA GLN A 322 -22.22 -3.09 12.90
C GLN A 322 -21.82 -3.27 11.43
N GLN A 323 -22.21 -4.40 10.85
CA GLN A 323 -22.15 -4.59 9.40
C GLN A 323 -23.26 -3.75 8.75
N TYR A 324 -22.91 -2.90 7.80
CA TYR A 324 -23.84 -2.00 7.13
C TYR A 324 -23.61 -2.07 5.62
N ASP A 325 -24.64 -2.43 4.86
CA ASP A 325 -24.58 -2.47 3.40
C ASP A 325 -25.13 -1.16 2.81
N LEU A 326 -24.24 -0.33 2.25
CA LEU A 326 -24.61 0.96 1.68
C LEU A 326 -25.69 0.85 0.60
N LYS A 327 -25.62 -0.18 -0.26
CA LYS A 327 -26.56 -0.36 -1.38
C LYS A 327 -27.94 -0.76 -0.91
N SER A 328 -28.02 -1.62 0.12
CA SER A 328 -29.29 -1.96 0.78
C SER A 328 -29.99 -0.75 1.41
N HIS A 329 -29.24 0.32 1.70
CA HIS A 329 -29.76 1.60 2.18
C HIS A 329 -29.92 2.68 1.09
N HIS A 330 -30.00 2.25 -0.17
CA HIS A 330 -30.21 3.07 -1.37
C HIS A 330 -29.07 4.01 -1.74
N PHE A 331 -27.86 3.86 -1.18
CA PHE A 331 -26.67 4.49 -1.74
C PHE A 331 -26.26 3.69 -2.97
N ASP A 332 -26.83 4.04 -4.12
CA ASP A 332 -26.65 3.36 -5.40
C ASP A 332 -25.96 4.24 -6.45
N LYS A 333 -25.84 5.55 -6.18
CA LYS A 333 -25.17 6.52 -7.05
C LYS A 333 -23.86 6.99 -6.45
N TYR A 334 -22.95 7.39 -7.34
CA TYR A 334 -21.67 7.98 -6.95
C TYR A 334 -21.27 9.14 -7.88
N THR A 335 -20.37 9.99 -7.42
CA THR A 335 -19.73 11.04 -8.22
C THR A 335 -18.30 11.26 -7.73
N LYS A 336 -17.35 11.34 -8.66
CA LYS A 336 -15.94 11.62 -8.37
C LYS A 336 -15.65 13.11 -8.35
N ASP A 337 -14.61 13.51 -7.61
CA ASP A 337 -14.04 14.86 -7.62
C ASP A 337 -15.09 15.96 -7.39
N TYR A 338 -16.08 15.66 -6.53
CA TYR A 338 -17.25 16.50 -6.34
C TYR A 338 -16.96 17.61 -5.33
N LYS A 339 -17.28 18.85 -5.70
CA LYS A 339 -17.16 20.01 -4.82
C LYS A 339 -18.53 20.41 -4.28
N PHE A 340 -18.72 20.31 -2.97
CA PHE A 340 -19.92 20.84 -2.34
C PHE A 340 -19.87 22.37 -2.24
N ASN A 341 -21.05 23.01 -2.21
CA ASN A 341 -21.15 24.47 -2.17
C ASN A 341 -20.77 25.06 -0.80
N ASP A 342 -20.80 24.23 0.25
CA ASP A 342 -20.58 24.61 1.65
C ASP A 342 -19.17 24.27 2.17
N VAL A 343 -18.31 23.71 1.32
CA VAL A 343 -16.92 23.37 1.67
C VAL A 343 -15.94 23.86 0.61
N ALA A 344 -14.71 24.16 1.02
CA ALA A 344 -13.70 24.74 0.13
C ALA A 344 -12.98 23.70 -0.75
N TYR A 345 -13.04 22.41 -0.40
CA TYR A 345 -12.34 21.31 -1.06
C TYR A 345 -13.27 20.49 -1.97
N SER A 346 -12.66 19.73 -2.88
CA SER A 346 -13.32 18.65 -3.61
C SER A 346 -13.13 17.33 -2.86
N THR A 347 -14.16 16.50 -2.84
CA THR A 347 -14.13 15.16 -2.26
C THR A 347 -13.84 14.15 -3.35
N ASP A 348 -12.96 13.18 -3.08
CA ASP A 348 -12.55 12.15 -4.05
C ASP A 348 -13.73 11.37 -4.66
N LEU A 349 -14.62 10.89 -3.79
CA LEU A 349 -15.79 10.14 -4.19
C LEU A 349 -16.94 10.46 -3.23
N VAL A 350 -18.13 10.70 -3.78
CA VAL A 350 -19.35 10.91 -3.00
C VAL A 350 -20.33 9.82 -3.36
N LEU A 351 -20.72 9.02 -2.37
CA LEU A 351 -21.79 8.04 -2.49
C LEU A 351 -23.09 8.70 -2.02
N TYR A 352 -24.18 8.59 -2.77
CA TYR A 352 -25.42 9.26 -2.39
C TYR A 352 -26.68 8.51 -2.83
N ARG A 353 -27.78 8.86 -2.17
CA ARG A 353 -29.14 8.44 -2.53
C ARG A 353 -29.95 9.66 -2.90
N GLU A 354 -30.70 9.60 -3.99
CA GLU A 354 -31.57 10.68 -4.52
C GLU A 354 -30.86 12.01 -4.81
N ASN A 355 -30.47 12.76 -3.77
CA ASN A 355 -29.88 14.09 -3.83
C ASN A 355 -28.53 14.15 -3.10
N ILE A 356 -27.48 14.42 -3.88
CA ILE A 356 -26.09 14.50 -3.44
C ILE A 356 -25.85 15.53 -2.32
N GLN A 357 -26.63 16.60 -2.23
CA GLN A 357 -26.44 17.66 -1.22
C GLN A 357 -26.94 17.28 0.19
N LYS A 358 -27.92 16.38 0.30
CA LYS A 358 -28.59 16.06 1.58
C LYS A 358 -28.26 14.67 2.10
N ASN A 359 -28.22 13.68 1.21
CA ASN A 359 -28.11 12.27 1.58
C ASN A 359 -26.87 11.65 0.97
N SER A 360 -25.70 12.20 1.30
CA SER A 360 -24.40 11.75 0.81
C SER A 360 -23.51 11.22 1.93
N ILE A 361 -22.56 10.40 1.51
CA ILE A 361 -21.42 9.93 2.27
C ILE A 361 -20.19 10.32 1.46
N GLU A 362 -19.30 11.08 2.09
CA GLU A 362 -18.01 11.42 1.51
C GLU A 362 -17.06 10.26 1.72
N VAL A 363 -16.39 9.84 0.65
CA VAL A 363 -15.31 8.85 0.68
C VAL A 363 -14.04 9.59 0.29
N ARG A 364 -13.05 9.53 1.18
CA ARG A 364 -11.80 10.29 1.08
C ARG A 364 -10.64 9.34 1.16
N VAL A 365 -9.65 9.53 0.30
CA VAL A 365 -8.45 8.71 0.28
C VAL A 365 -7.26 9.54 0.71
N ASN A 366 -6.66 9.13 1.83
CA ASN A 366 -5.45 9.72 2.40
C ASN A 366 -4.23 8.87 2.07
N THR A 367 -3.08 9.51 1.86
CA THR A 367 -1.77 8.86 1.76
C THR A 367 -0.87 9.40 2.88
N GLU A 368 0.28 8.78 3.16
CA GLU A 368 1.19 9.19 4.25
C GLU A 368 1.50 10.70 4.30
N ASN A 369 1.64 11.36 3.14
CA ASN A 369 1.94 12.81 3.10
C ASN A 369 0.80 13.67 2.54
N LEU A 370 -0.40 13.11 2.39
CA LEU A 370 -1.57 13.83 1.86
C LEU A 370 -2.83 13.40 2.59
N GLU A 371 -3.27 14.25 3.51
CA GLU A 371 -4.47 14.02 4.31
C GLU A 371 -5.47 15.17 4.15
N TYR A 372 -6.75 14.86 4.32
CA TYR A 372 -7.78 15.88 4.47
C TYR A 372 -7.71 16.52 5.87
N GLY A 373 -7.22 17.75 5.95
CA GLY A 373 -7.12 18.48 7.22
C GLY A 373 -8.41 19.10 7.76
N GLN A 374 -9.57 18.90 7.11
CA GLN A 374 -10.84 19.57 7.46
C GLN A 374 -11.95 18.58 7.83
N ASN A 375 -12.59 18.82 8.98
CA ASN A 375 -13.77 18.09 9.40
C ASN A 375 -14.93 18.32 8.43
N SER A 376 -15.57 17.23 7.98
CA SER A 376 -16.84 17.33 7.24
C SER A 376 -18.01 17.51 8.19
N PRO A 377 -19.06 18.27 7.80
CA PRO A 377 -20.37 18.17 8.44
C PRO A 377 -21.16 16.91 8.01
N ARG A 378 -20.69 16.16 7.01
CA ARG A 378 -21.35 14.96 6.45
C ARG A 378 -20.72 13.68 7.01
N ARG A 379 -21.43 12.56 6.82
CA ARG A 379 -20.86 11.23 7.04
C ARG A 379 -19.66 11.04 6.13
N THR A 380 -18.53 10.66 6.73
CA THR A 380 -17.26 10.54 6.02
C THR A 380 -16.64 9.16 6.28
N ILE A 381 -16.15 8.54 5.21
CA ILE A 381 -15.35 7.33 5.20
C ILE A 381 -13.94 7.75 4.75
N ASP A 382 -13.05 7.94 5.70
CA ASP A 382 -11.64 8.25 5.45
C ASP A 382 -10.86 6.95 5.34
N ILE A 383 -10.17 6.75 4.22
CA ILE A 383 -9.44 5.54 3.88
C ILE A 383 -7.97 5.92 3.75
N THR A 384 -7.12 5.37 4.60
CA THR A 384 -5.67 5.58 4.49
C THR A 384 -5.04 4.45 3.70
N ILE A 385 -4.24 4.82 2.68
CA ILE A 385 -3.46 3.90 1.86
C ILE A 385 -1.97 4.24 1.98
N TYR A 386 -1.12 3.24 1.84
CA TYR A 386 0.33 3.36 1.97
C TYR A 386 1.06 2.92 0.69
N ASN A 387 0.49 1.97 -0.05
CA ASN A 387 1.13 1.39 -1.24
C ASN A 387 0.10 0.76 -2.21
N GLU A 388 0.58 0.20 -3.32
CA GLU A 388 -0.25 -0.45 -4.34
C GLU A 388 -0.91 -1.77 -3.90
N ASN A 389 -0.46 -2.41 -2.82
CA ASN A 389 -1.17 -3.58 -2.28
C ASN A 389 -2.47 -3.17 -1.60
N ASP A 390 -2.53 -1.96 -1.03
CA ASP A 390 -3.77 -1.41 -0.50
C ASP A 390 -4.78 -1.16 -1.61
N VAL A 391 -4.32 -0.57 -2.74
CA VAL A 391 -5.14 -0.38 -3.95
C VAL A 391 -5.68 -1.73 -4.45
N HIS A 392 -4.86 -2.78 -4.49
CA HIS A 392 -5.29 -4.12 -4.89
C HIS A 392 -6.39 -4.68 -3.96
N GLN A 393 -6.25 -4.51 -2.65
CA GLN A 393 -7.26 -4.96 -1.68
C GLN A 393 -8.58 -4.20 -1.88
N LEU A 394 -8.52 -2.88 -2.11
CA LEU A 394 -9.69 -2.02 -2.32
C LEU A 394 -10.53 -2.41 -3.55
N LYS A 395 -9.97 -3.13 -4.53
CA LYS A 395 -10.74 -3.71 -5.66
C LYS A 395 -11.84 -4.68 -5.19
N LYS A 396 -11.70 -5.24 -3.99
CA LYS A 396 -12.67 -6.17 -3.37
C LYS A 396 -13.73 -5.45 -2.53
N GLY A 397 -13.64 -4.13 -2.39
CA GLY A 397 -14.51 -3.32 -1.54
C GLY A 397 -13.87 -3.00 -0.18
N LEU A 398 -14.70 -2.57 0.78
CA LEU A 398 -14.25 -2.08 2.10
C LEU A 398 -14.50 -3.07 3.25
N SER A 399 -15.10 -4.23 3.00
CA SER A 399 -15.47 -5.18 4.06
C SER A 399 -14.26 -5.62 4.89
N ASP A 400 -13.19 -6.00 4.21
CA ASP A 400 -11.99 -6.57 4.84
C ASP A 400 -10.80 -5.62 4.81
N TYR A 401 -11.00 -4.40 4.32
CA TYR A 401 -9.95 -3.39 4.25
C TYR A 401 -9.74 -2.73 5.63
N LYS A 402 -8.48 -2.66 6.05
CA LYS A 402 -8.07 -2.05 7.32
C LYS A 402 -7.82 -0.55 7.13
N ASN A 403 -7.63 0.23 8.19
CA ASN A 403 -7.32 1.67 8.10
C ASN A 403 -8.46 2.51 7.48
N VAL A 404 -9.69 2.18 7.87
CA VAL A 404 -10.89 2.98 7.56
C VAL A 404 -11.33 3.70 8.83
N HIS A 405 -11.49 5.01 8.74
CA HIS A 405 -12.03 5.85 9.80
C HIS A 405 -13.41 6.39 9.39
N PHE A 406 -14.34 6.41 10.34
CA PHE A 406 -15.72 6.83 10.10
C PHE A 406 -16.04 8.05 10.97
N THR A 407 -16.49 9.13 10.34
CA THR A 407 -16.88 10.36 11.03
C THR A 407 -18.35 10.70 10.76
N ASN A 408 -19.03 11.25 11.77
CA ASN A 408 -20.47 11.60 11.75
C ASN A 408 -21.44 10.43 11.50
N PHE A 409 -20.98 9.19 11.68
CA PHE A 409 -21.85 8.02 11.78
C PHE A 409 -22.40 7.90 13.21
N ALA A 410 -23.53 7.20 13.37
CA ALA A 410 -24.11 6.97 14.68
C ALA A 410 -23.11 6.19 15.57
N PRO A 411 -22.68 6.75 16.72
CA PRO A 411 -21.65 6.13 17.56
C PRO A 411 -22.19 4.97 18.40
N TYR A 412 -23.52 4.85 18.50
CA TYR A 412 -24.21 3.85 19.30
C TYR A 412 -25.08 2.95 18.45
N ALA A 413 -25.03 1.65 18.72
CA ALA A 413 -25.94 0.69 18.12
C ALA A 413 -27.33 0.77 18.78
N GLU A 414 -28.38 0.45 18.01
CA GLU A 414 -29.75 0.39 18.53
C GLU A 414 -29.93 -0.69 19.61
N LYS A 415 -29.29 -1.85 19.41
CA LYS A 415 -29.36 -2.96 20.36
C LYS A 415 -28.47 -2.67 21.57
N LYS A 416 -29.09 -2.47 22.73
CA LYS A 416 -28.39 -2.31 24.01
C LYS A 416 -27.72 -3.61 24.46
N ALA A 417 -26.66 -3.48 25.25
CA ALA A 417 -25.94 -4.60 25.86
C ALA A 417 -26.58 -5.00 27.19
N GLU A 418 -26.71 -6.31 27.43
CA GLU A 418 -27.04 -6.84 28.74
C GLU A 418 -25.91 -6.52 29.73
N PRO A 419 -26.22 -6.17 30.99
CA PRO A 419 -25.21 -5.85 32.00
C PRO A 419 -24.12 -6.93 32.18
N THR A 420 -24.47 -8.19 32.00
CA THR A 420 -23.57 -9.35 32.08
C THR A 420 -22.54 -9.38 30.95
N GLU A 421 -22.84 -8.80 29.78
CA GLU A 421 -21.92 -8.73 28.64
C GLU A 421 -20.83 -7.68 28.88
N ILE A 422 -21.18 -6.55 29.51
CA ILE A 422 -20.25 -5.45 29.76
C ILE A 422 -19.26 -5.82 30.88
N ASN A 423 -19.77 -6.43 31.96
CA ASN A 423 -18.96 -6.86 33.11
C ASN A 423 -18.01 -5.76 33.64
N HIS A 424 -18.47 -4.51 33.67
CA HIS A 424 -17.65 -3.36 34.05
C HIS A 424 -17.22 -3.46 35.52
N ASN A 425 -15.91 -3.32 35.78
CA ASN A 425 -15.33 -3.37 37.13
C ASN A 425 -15.54 -2.04 37.84
N ILE A 426 -16.05 -2.10 39.06
CA ILE A 426 -16.36 -0.95 39.89
C ILE A 426 -15.81 -1.14 41.30
N TRP A 427 -15.76 -0.06 42.08
CA TRP A 427 -15.43 -0.14 43.50
C TRP A 427 -16.68 -0.05 44.37
N LYS A 428 -17.06 -1.16 45.02
CA LYS A 428 -18.14 -1.22 46.01
C LYS A 428 -17.60 -0.84 47.39
N PHE A 429 -18.42 -0.12 48.17
CA PHE A 429 -18.16 0.13 49.58
C PHE A 429 -19.30 -0.38 50.48
N ILE A 430 -18.94 -0.80 51.69
CA ILE A 430 -19.88 -1.21 52.74
C ILE A 430 -19.40 -0.60 54.06
N ILE A 431 -20.30 0.09 54.76
CA ILE A 431 -20.11 0.60 56.12
C ILE A 431 -20.89 -0.29 57.06
N TYR A 432 -20.19 -1.02 57.93
CA TYR A 432 -20.80 -2.00 58.84
C TYR A 432 -21.21 -1.35 60.17
N THR A 433 -22.17 -1.96 60.86
CA THR A 433 -22.58 -1.59 62.23
C THR A 433 -21.45 -1.73 63.25
N SER A 434 -20.41 -2.51 62.96
CA SER A 434 -19.17 -2.55 63.75
C SER A 434 -18.34 -1.26 63.66
N GLY A 435 -18.62 -0.40 62.68
CA GLY A 435 -17.86 0.81 62.36
C GLY A 435 -16.72 0.59 61.35
N LYS A 436 -16.59 -0.61 60.80
CA LYS A 436 -15.64 -0.91 59.71
C LYS A 436 -16.15 -0.40 58.37
N ILE A 437 -15.22 0.03 57.52
CA ILE A 437 -15.48 0.31 56.10
C ILE A 437 -14.77 -0.76 55.28
N TYR A 438 -15.50 -1.38 54.36
CA TYR A 438 -14.94 -2.22 53.30
C TYR A 438 -14.99 -1.48 51.98
N ILE A 439 -13.92 -1.59 51.20
CA ILE A 439 -13.83 -1.14 49.82
C ILE A 439 -13.18 -2.27 49.02
N GLY A 440 -13.86 -2.73 47.98
CA GLY A 440 -13.41 -3.84 47.15
C GLY A 440 -13.92 -3.77 45.72
N PRO A 441 -13.26 -4.48 44.79
CA PRO A 441 -13.75 -4.60 43.44
C PRO A 441 -15.09 -5.34 43.44
N ALA A 442 -16.00 -4.90 42.59
CA ALA A 442 -17.27 -5.55 42.32
C ALA A 442 -17.59 -5.40 40.83
N ARG A 443 -18.55 -6.17 40.35
CA ARG A 443 -19.10 -6.00 39.00
C ARG A 443 -20.30 -5.07 39.04
N CYS A 444 -20.51 -4.28 38.00
CA CYS A 444 -21.71 -3.45 37.89
C CYS A 444 -23.03 -4.26 37.99
N THR A 445 -23.02 -5.55 37.64
CA THR A 445 -24.15 -6.48 37.83
C THR A 445 -24.46 -6.82 39.29
N GLU A 446 -23.50 -6.63 40.20
CA GLU A 446 -23.64 -6.91 41.63
C GLU A 446 -24.21 -5.70 42.40
N LEU A 447 -24.46 -4.58 41.72
CA LEU A 447 -25.01 -3.35 42.30
C LEU A 447 -26.42 -3.53 42.86
N SER A 448 -27.24 -4.40 42.25
CA SER A 448 -28.61 -4.70 42.69
C SER A 448 -28.66 -5.79 43.78
N ASN A 449 -27.54 -6.46 44.05
CA ASN A 449 -27.44 -7.45 45.12
C ASN A 449 -27.19 -6.72 46.45
N SER A 450 -28.17 -5.93 46.86
CA SER A 450 -28.27 -5.40 48.21
C SER A 450 -28.65 -6.56 49.13
N PHE A 451 -27.71 -6.98 49.97
CA PHE A 451 -28.08 -7.82 51.10
C PHE A 451 -28.64 -6.88 52.16
N ASN A 452 -29.94 -7.00 52.45
CA ASN A 452 -30.53 -6.54 53.71
C ASN A 452 -29.90 -7.33 54.87
N ASN A 453 -28.63 -7.07 55.13
CA ASN A 453 -27.88 -7.63 56.23
C ASN A 453 -28.04 -6.65 57.39
N SER A 454 -28.54 -7.15 58.53
CA SER A 454 -28.72 -6.37 59.75
C SER A 454 -27.43 -5.70 60.26
N ASN A 455 -26.27 -6.10 59.72
CA ASN A 455 -24.96 -5.56 60.08
C ASN A 455 -24.44 -4.43 59.15
N THR A 456 -25.26 -3.88 58.25
CA THR A 456 -24.86 -2.80 57.32
C THR A 456 -25.54 -1.48 57.65
N ILE A 457 -24.76 -0.40 57.78
CA ILE A 457 -25.27 0.99 57.94
C ILE A 457 -25.54 1.61 56.57
N LYS A 458 -24.54 1.55 55.67
CA LYS A 458 -24.61 2.09 54.31
C LYS A 458 -23.84 1.20 53.34
N GLU A 459 -24.34 1.11 52.12
CA GLU A 459 -23.63 0.46 51.02
C GLU A 459 -23.85 1.23 49.73
N GLY A 460 -22.88 1.13 48.84
CA GLY A 460 -22.87 1.88 47.60
C GLY A 460 -21.66 1.57 46.74
N ALA A 461 -21.45 2.38 45.70
CA ALA A 461 -20.30 2.25 44.80
C ALA A 461 -19.73 3.61 44.39
N PHE A 462 -18.45 3.63 44.02
CA PHE A 462 -17.78 4.81 43.48
C PHE A 462 -18.00 4.91 41.97
N ILE A 463 -18.77 5.89 41.54
CA ILE A 463 -19.00 6.19 40.11
C ILE A 463 -17.93 7.09 39.50
N ARG A 464 -17.07 7.65 40.34
CA ARG A 464 -15.84 8.36 39.94
C ARG A 464 -14.81 8.21 41.05
N THR A 465 -13.57 7.92 40.70
CA THR A 465 -12.47 7.71 41.65
C THR A 465 -11.12 8.07 41.03
N ASN A 466 -10.12 8.35 41.88
CA ASN A 466 -8.71 8.44 41.49
C ASN A 466 -7.97 7.09 41.59
N ASN A 467 -8.68 6.00 41.90
CA ASN A 467 -8.16 4.66 42.11
C ASN A 467 -7.15 4.51 43.26
N ILE A 468 -7.10 5.45 44.20
CA ILE A 468 -6.28 5.37 45.43
C ILE A 468 -7.18 4.94 46.59
N LYS A 469 -6.99 3.71 47.08
CA LYS A 469 -7.86 3.09 48.10
C LYS A 469 -7.90 3.90 49.40
N GLU A 470 -6.76 4.41 49.87
CA GLU A 470 -6.67 5.29 51.04
C GLU A 470 -7.50 6.57 50.88
N ASP A 471 -7.50 7.18 49.70
CA ASP A 471 -8.28 8.39 49.44
C ASP A 471 -9.77 8.10 49.43
N MET A 472 -10.17 6.94 48.92
CA MET A 472 -11.58 6.49 48.96
C MET A 472 -12.07 6.26 50.39
N TYR A 473 -11.22 5.70 51.27
CA TYR A 473 -11.50 5.59 52.70
C TYR A 473 -11.71 6.96 53.35
N ILE A 474 -10.77 7.89 53.12
CA ILE A 474 -10.85 9.25 53.64
C ILE A 474 -12.10 9.96 53.13
N PHE A 475 -12.39 9.84 51.82
CA PHE A 475 -13.58 10.41 51.21
C PHE A 475 -14.86 9.94 51.89
N LEU A 476 -15.04 8.63 52.11
CA LEU A 476 -16.25 8.11 52.78
C LEU A 476 -16.39 8.63 54.22
N LEU A 477 -15.29 8.71 54.98
CA LEU A 477 -15.30 9.25 56.34
C LEU A 477 -15.68 10.73 56.40
N LEU A 478 -15.29 11.51 55.38
CA LEU A 478 -15.65 12.92 55.24
C LEU A 478 -17.07 13.10 54.68
N TYR A 479 -17.49 12.25 53.75
CA TYR A 479 -18.82 12.28 53.14
C TYR A 479 -19.91 11.97 54.18
N TYR A 480 -19.72 10.92 54.98
CA TYR A 480 -20.65 10.51 56.03
C TYR A 480 -20.38 11.19 57.39
N LYS A 481 -20.13 12.51 57.39
CA LYS A 481 -19.88 13.30 58.61
C LYS A 481 -20.96 13.13 59.70
N LYS A 482 -22.21 12.90 59.34
CA LYS A 482 -23.31 12.69 60.32
C LYS A 482 -23.24 11.33 61.03
N LEU A 483 -22.57 10.33 60.45
CA LEU A 483 -22.38 8.98 61.01
C LEU A 483 -21.10 8.86 61.86
N GLN A 484 -20.50 9.98 62.26
CA GLN A 484 -19.20 10.01 62.94
C GLN A 484 -19.15 9.25 64.28
N LYS A 485 -20.29 9.02 64.93
CA LYS A 485 -20.39 8.22 66.17
C LYS A 485 -20.53 6.72 65.90
N ASP A 486 -20.81 6.35 64.66
CA ASP A 486 -21.12 4.97 64.27
C ASP A 486 -19.96 4.30 63.51
N ILE A 487 -18.99 5.08 63.04
CA ILE A 487 -17.89 4.65 62.18
C ILE A 487 -16.54 4.87 62.87
N CYS A 488 -15.59 3.96 62.69
CA CYS A 488 -14.22 4.15 63.16
C CYS A 488 -13.53 5.28 62.39
N ARG A 489 -13.13 6.34 63.11
CA ARG A 489 -12.51 7.53 62.52
C ARG A 489 -10.99 7.54 62.60
N CYS A 490 -10.35 6.45 63.02
CA CYS A 490 -8.90 6.44 63.24
C CYS A 490 -8.07 6.86 62.02
N GLN A 491 -8.55 6.63 60.79
CA GLN A 491 -7.87 7.11 59.57
C GLN A 491 -7.84 8.64 59.41
N LEU A 492 -8.72 9.37 60.10
CA LEU A 492 -8.69 10.83 60.17
C LEU A 492 -7.86 11.33 61.38
N CYS A 493 -7.32 10.43 62.20
CA CYS A 493 -6.63 10.79 63.44
C CYS A 493 -5.14 11.00 63.19
N TRP A 494 -4.61 12.13 63.67
CA TRP A 494 -3.20 12.47 63.63
C TRP A 494 -2.30 11.42 64.32
N SER A 495 -2.84 10.70 65.32
CA SER A 495 -2.12 9.64 66.04
C SER A 495 -2.04 8.32 65.29
N LEU A 496 -2.70 8.16 64.13
CA LEU A 496 -2.56 6.96 63.30
C LEU A 496 -1.40 7.14 62.32
N LYS A 497 -0.46 6.17 62.30
CA LYS A 497 0.70 6.19 61.40
C LYS A 497 0.81 4.86 60.64
N LYS A 498 1.14 4.95 59.35
CA LYS A 498 1.44 3.80 58.50
C LYS A 498 2.83 3.26 58.84
N THR A 499 3.00 1.95 58.91
CA THR A 499 4.31 1.32 59.14
C THR A 499 4.88 0.76 57.84
N ASN A 500 6.21 0.79 57.71
CA ASN A 500 6.94 0.37 56.50
C ASN A 500 7.10 -1.16 56.36
N GLY A 501 6.12 -1.95 56.82
CA GLY A 501 6.15 -3.43 56.76
C GLY A 501 5.40 -4.01 55.56
N ILE A 502 5.67 -5.29 55.24
CA ILE A 502 5.13 -6.06 54.09
C ILE A 502 3.58 -6.00 53.98
N ASN A 503 2.87 -5.77 55.09
CA ASN A 503 1.41 -5.75 55.14
C ASN A 503 0.76 -4.35 55.22
N ASN A 504 1.50 -3.24 55.02
CA ASN A 504 0.94 -1.86 55.06
C ASN A 504 0.05 -1.58 56.30
N ASN A 505 0.53 -1.94 57.49
CA ASN A 505 -0.27 -1.86 58.72
C ASN A 505 -0.29 -0.43 59.30
N TYR A 506 -1.44 -0.01 59.82
CA TYR A 506 -1.57 1.23 60.58
C TYR A 506 -1.46 0.97 62.08
N ILE A 507 -0.75 1.84 62.80
CA ILE A 507 -0.59 1.79 64.26
C ILE A 507 -1.05 3.11 64.88
N CYS A 508 -1.78 3.02 66.00
CA CYS A 508 -2.07 4.19 66.84
C CYS A 508 -0.86 4.47 67.73
N THR A 509 -0.21 5.62 67.62
CA THR A 509 0.97 5.98 68.44
C THR A 509 0.67 6.13 69.93
N ARG A 510 -0.61 6.22 70.31
CA ARG A 510 -1.06 6.34 71.71
C ARG A 510 -1.21 5.00 72.42
N TYR A 511 -1.02 3.86 71.75
CA TYR A 511 -1.28 2.54 72.34
C TYR A 511 -0.48 2.26 73.62
N LYS A 512 0.81 2.63 73.64
CA LYS A 512 1.67 2.45 74.81
C LYS A 512 1.39 3.43 75.94
N THR A 513 0.97 4.66 75.62
CA THR A 513 0.89 5.75 76.60
C THR A 513 -0.51 5.98 77.16
N LYS A 514 -1.55 5.54 76.43
CA LYS A 514 -2.96 5.78 76.75
C LYS A 514 -3.83 4.52 76.64
N GLY A 515 -3.21 3.35 76.43
CA GLY A 515 -3.93 2.07 76.35
C GLY A 515 -4.86 1.92 75.15
N THR A 516 -4.75 2.77 74.11
CA THR A 516 -5.56 2.62 72.90
C THR A 516 -5.19 1.33 72.16
N PRO A 517 -6.09 0.73 71.36
CA PRO A 517 -5.74 -0.41 70.51
C PRO A 517 -4.50 -0.13 69.64
N LYS A 518 -3.57 -1.09 69.57
CA LYS A 518 -2.34 -0.95 68.77
C LYS A 518 -2.66 -0.83 67.28
N HIS A 519 -3.58 -1.67 66.79
CA HIS A 519 -4.01 -1.74 65.39
C HIS A 519 -5.52 -1.45 65.29
N PRO A 520 -5.96 -0.21 65.54
CA PRO A 520 -7.38 0.11 65.73
C PRO A 520 -8.26 -0.21 64.50
N LEU A 521 -7.68 -0.25 63.29
CA LEU A 521 -8.41 -0.59 62.06
C LEU A 521 -8.59 -2.10 61.85
N GLN A 522 -7.84 -2.93 62.57
CA GLN A 522 -7.85 -4.40 62.46
C GLN A 522 -8.69 -5.06 63.56
N GLU A 523 -9.01 -4.32 64.62
CA GLU A 523 -9.89 -4.75 65.70
C GLU A 523 -11.21 -5.31 65.18
N LYS A 524 -11.76 -6.35 65.83
CA LYS A 524 -13.07 -6.90 65.46
C LYS A 524 -14.16 -5.83 65.54
N ASN A 525 -14.14 -5.05 66.61
CA ASN A 525 -15.00 -3.88 66.86
C ASN A 525 -14.10 -2.65 67.03
N PRO A 526 -13.78 -1.93 65.94
CA PRO A 526 -12.89 -0.78 66.02
C PRO A 526 -13.50 0.37 66.83
N PRO A 527 -12.67 1.23 67.46
CA PRO A 527 -13.17 2.32 68.29
C PRO A 527 -13.90 3.36 67.43
N LYS A 528 -15.21 3.47 67.64
CA LYS A 528 -16.07 4.50 67.02
C LYS A 528 -15.91 5.84 67.72
N GLU A 529 -15.82 5.79 69.05
CA GLU A 529 -15.48 6.92 69.89
C GLU A 529 -14.13 6.67 70.56
N CYS A 530 -13.26 7.68 70.53
CA CYS A 530 -11.97 7.63 71.19
C CYS A 530 -11.75 8.97 71.90
N PRO A 531 -11.57 8.98 73.23
CA PRO A 531 -11.36 10.21 74.00
C PRO A 531 -10.05 10.93 73.63
N TYR A 532 -9.14 10.23 72.95
CA TYR A 532 -7.85 10.75 72.50
C TYR A 532 -7.80 11.04 70.98
N PHE A 533 -8.96 11.03 70.30
CA PHE A 533 -9.02 11.37 68.88
C PHE A 533 -8.58 12.82 68.66
N LYS A 534 -7.59 13.02 67.78
CA LYS A 534 -7.16 14.34 67.32
C LYS A 534 -7.15 14.34 65.80
N ALA A 535 -7.97 15.17 65.18
CA ALA A 535 -8.06 15.22 63.73
C ALA A 535 -6.72 15.64 63.08
N ASP A 536 -6.36 14.99 61.98
CA ASP A 536 -5.22 15.39 61.16
C ASP A 536 -5.64 16.49 60.17
N PHE A 537 -5.21 17.72 60.43
CA PHE A 537 -5.56 18.87 59.59
C PHE A 537 -5.08 18.74 58.14
N ASN A 538 -4.00 18.00 57.87
CA ASN A 538 -3.52 17.80 56.50
C ASN A 538 -4.49 16.92 55.71
N ILE A 539 -5.08 15.92 56.37
CA ILE A 539 -6.11 15.07 55.76
C ILE A 539 -7.39 15.87 55.52
N LEU A 540 -7.82 16.67 56.51
CA LEU A 540 -9.04 17.46 56.39
C LEU A 540 -8.97 18.53 55.28
N LYS A 541 -7.79 19.13 55.04
CA LYS A 541 -7.58 20.09 53.94
C LYS A 541 -7.83 19.49 52.55
N ARG A 542 -7.71 18.17 52.40
CA ARG A 542 -7.95 17.46 51.14
C ARG A 542 -9.43 17.23 50.85
N GLU A 543 -10.35 17.61 51.75
CA GLU A 543 -11.78 17.35 51.60
C GLU A 543 -12.34 17.88 50.27
N LYS A 544 -12.07 19.15 49.94
CA LYS A 544 -12.56 19.76 48.70
C LYS A 544 -12.02 19.04 47.46
N GLU A 545 -10.73 18.72 47.45
CA GLU A 545 -10.07 17.98 46.38
C GLU A 545 -10.70 16.59 46.18
N LEU A 546 -10.95 15.86 47.27
CA LEU A 546 -11.55 14.52 47.23
C LEU A 546 -13.00 14.57 46.74
N ILE A 547 -13.78 15.58 47.14
CA ILE A 547 -15.16 15.77 46.66
C ILE A 547 -15.19 16.09 45.16
N GLU A 548 -14.23 16.85 44.65
CA GLU A 548 -14.12 17.14 43.22
C GLU A 548 -13.69 15.90 42.41
N LYS A 549 -12.80 15.05 42.95
CA LYS A 549 -12.26 13.88 42.25
C LYS A 549 -13.11 12.62 42.37
N MET A 550 -13.97 12.53 43.38
CA MET A 550 -14.73 11.32 43.67
C MET A 550 -16.23 11.57 43.61
N LYS A 551 -16.99 10.50 43.36
CA LYS A 551 -18.45 10.54 43.42
C LYS A 551 -18.95 9.14 43.72
N ILE A 552 -19.95 9.04 44.59
CA ILE A 552 -20.56 7.76 44.97
C ILE A 552 -22.06 7.75 44.68
N VAL A 553 -22.61 6.54 44.65
CA VAL A 553 -24.05 6.26 44.64
C VAL A 553 -24.36 5.32 45.82
N GLU A 554 -25.48 5.55 46.51
CA GLU A 554 -25.99 4.64 47.56
C GLU A 554 -27.04 3.70 46.95
N PHE A 555 -27.02 2.42 47.34
CA PHE A 555 -27.93 1.43 46.73
C PHE A 555 -29.40 1.57 47.15
N GLN A 556 -29.69 2.29 48.24
CA GLN A 556 -31.06 2.57 48.70
C GLN A 556 -31.83 3.57 47.81
N ASN A 557 -31.16 4.24 46.87
CA ASN A 557 -31.74 5.24 45.96
C ASN A 557 -31.99 4.72 44.53
N ILE A 558 -31.94 3.41 44.29
CA ILE A 558 -32.29 2.85 42.98
C ILE A 558 -33.80 2.56 43.02
N PRO A 559 -34.66 3.33 42.33
CA PRO A 559 -36.09 3.03 42.28
C PRO A 559 -36.29 1.62 41.72
N GLN A 560 -36.73 0.72 42.59
CA GLN A 560 -37.20 -0.60 42.20
C GLN A 560 -38.56 -0.41 41.54
N ASN A 561 -38.62 -0.53 40.20
CA ASN A 561 -39.90 -0.72 39.54
C ASN A 561 -40.43 -2.08 39.98
N LYS A 562 -41.61 -2.08 40.62
CA LYS A 562 -42.51 -3.22 40.63
C LYS A 562 -42.96 -3.55 39.21
#